data_AF-A0A346SDI6-F1
#
_entry.id   AF-A0A346SDI6-F1
#
_cell.length_a   1.000
_cell.length_b   1.000
_cell.length_c   1.000
_cell.angle_alpha   90.00
_cell.angle_beta   90.00
_cell.angle_gamma   90.00
#
_symmetry.space_group_name_H-M   'P 1'
#
loop_
_entity.id
_entity.type
_entity.pdbx_description
1 polymer ?
#
loop_
_entity_poly.entity_id
_entity_poly.type
_entity_poly.pdbx_seq_one_letter_code
_entity_poly.pdbx_strand_id
1 'polypeptide(L)'
;MTPYSFARSNRNLKTLAILASVYVALLALVVLFDTAWWIAGLLSLATLPALWDLVQNTGAGMHVDQDAISWFTGNRQGEIALRDIDHFRFDTRWDFSVRVSIVLHSGKRIRLPDESRPAHRDLETLLNQAGIRVERHHFTVF
;
A
#
# COMPACT_ATOMS: atom_id res chain seq x y z
N MET A 1 -20.91 14.36 2.36
CA MET A 1 -20.39 12.99 2.57
C MET A 1 -19.63 12.95 3.87
N THR A 2 -19.66 11.85 4.62
CA THR A 2 -18.79 11.71 5.80
C THR A 2 -17.34 11.48 5.34
N PRO A 3 -16.36 12.24 5.84
CA PRO A 3 -14.96 12.07 5.44
C PRO A 3 -14.50 10.65 5.78
N TYR A 4 -13.96 9.94 4.79
CA TYR A 4 -13.49 8.56 4.95
C TYR A 4 -11.97 8.52 4.80
N SER A 5 -11.29 8.22 5.90
CA SER A 5 -9.84 8.03 5.91
C SER A 5 -9.51 6.56 6.03
N PHE A 6 -8.92 5.97 4.99
CA PHE A 6 -8.31 4.67 5.05
C PHE A 6 -6.80 4.82 5.10
N ALA A 7 -6.17 4.44 6.20
CA ALA A 7 -4.72 4.39 6.32
C ALA A 7 -4.29 2.96 6.58
N ARG A 8 -3.48 2.40 5.69
CA ARG A 8 -2.75 1.15 5.91
C ARG A 8 -1.30 1.50 6.20
N SER A 9 -0.95 1.48 7.48
CA SER A 9 0.46 1.55 7.87
C SER A 9 1.14 0.23 7.47
N ASN A 10 2.26 0.31 6.76
CA ASN A 10 3.11 -0.86 6.49
C ASN A 10 3.91 -1.30 7.74
N ARG A 11 3.53 -0.82 8.95
CA ARG A 11 4.01 -1.37 10.23
C ARG A 11 3.49 -2.79 10.40
N ASN A 12 4.11 -3.72 9.68
CA ASN A 12 3.89 -5.12 9.87
C ASN A 12 4.68 -5.54 11.11
N LEU A 13 4.00 -5.61 12.26
CA LEU A 13 4.57 -6.09 13.53
C LEU A 13 5.29 -7.44 13.35
N LYS A 14 4.88 -8.24 12.35
CA LYS A 14 5.55 -9.49 11.96
C LYS A 14 6.95 -9.27 11.41
N THR A 15 7.18 -8.26 10.56
CA THR A 15 8.52 -7.96 10.03
C THR A 15 9.46 -7.57 11.15
N LEU A 16 8.98 -6.75 12.10
CA LEU A 16 9.74 -6.37 13.29
C LEU A 16 10.03 -7.58 14.18
N ALA A 17 9.05 -8.45 14.43
CA ALA A 17 9.21 -9.66 15.23
C ALA A 17 10.18 -10.67 14.60
N ILE A 18 10.11 -10.88 13.28
CA ILE A 18 11.02 -11.75 12.53
C ILE A 18 12.44 -11.18 12.60
N LEU A 19 12.61 -9.89 12.35
CA LEU A 19 13.92 -9.24 12.37
C LEU A 19 14.54 -9.29 13.77
N ALA A 20 13.76 -8.99 14.82
CA ALA A 20 14.18 -9.15 16.21
C ALA A 20 14.60 -10.60 16.51
N SER A 21 13.84 -11.59 16.04
CA SER A 21 14.16 -13.00 16.24
C SER A 21 15.46 -13.41 15.56
N VAL A 22 15.74 -12.90 14.36
CA VAL A 22 17.01 -13.14 13.65
C VAL A 22 18.19 -12.55 14.40
N TYR A 23 18.09 -11.31 14.91
CA TYR A 23 19.15 -10.71 15.69
C TYR A 23 19.38 -11.42 17.03
N VAL A 24 18.31 -11.87 17.71
CA VAL A 24 18.43 -12.68 18.93
C VAL A 24 19.11 -14.01 18.65
N ALA A 25 18.77 -14.68 17.55
CA ALA A 25 19.42 -15.94 17.15
C ALA A 25 20.90 -15.75 16.80
N LEU A 26 21.26 -14.67 16.09
CA LEU A 26 22.66 -14.33 15.81
C LEU A 26 23.45 -14.03 17.08
N LEU A 27 22.86 -13.30 18.02
CA LEU A 27 23.49 -13.00 19.32
C LEU A 27 23.68 -14.28 20.14
N ALA A 28 22.69 -15.17 20.15
CA ALA A 28 22.79 -16.48 20.78
C ALA A 28 23.91 -17.33 20.16
N LEU A 29 24.08 -17.31 18.84
CA LEU A 29 25.19 -17.98 18.15
C LEU A 29 26.57 -17.43 18.58
N VAL A 30 26.68 -16.12 18.76
CA VAL A 30 27.94 -15.50 19.23
C VAL A 30 28.23 -15.87 20.68
N VAL A 31 27.23 -15.79 21.58
CA VAL A 31 27.45 -15.98 23.03
C VAL A 31 27.52 -17.46 23.43
N LEU A 32 26.71 -18.33 22.83
CA LEU A 32 26.64 -19.75 23.21
C LEU A 32 27.64 -20.63 22.46
N PHE A 33 27.98 -20.28 21.21
CA PHE A 33 28.84 -21.09 20.35
C PHE A 33 30.20 -20.42 20.06
N ASP A 34 30.50 -19.30 20.72
CA ASP A 34 31.72 -18.50 20.53
C ASP A 34 31.97 -18.16 19.05
N THR A 35 30.86 -17.96 18.32
CA THR A 35 30.90 -17.73 16.88
C THR A 35 31.67 -16.45 16.61
N ALA A 36 32.60 -16.52 15.66
CA ALA A 36 33.41 -15.38 15.30
C ALA A 36 32.52 -14.19 14.88
N TRP A 37 32.64 -13.09 15.63
CA TRP A 37 31.91 -11.84 15.47
C TRP A 37 31.82 -11.32 14.03
N TRP A 38 32.84 -11.55 13.21
CA TRP A 38 32.85 -11.17 11.79
C TRP A 38 31.88 -11.99 10.92
N ILE A 39 31.64 -13.26 11.25
CA ILE A 39 30.64 -14.12 10.56
C ILE A 39 29.23 -13.66 10.91
N ALA A 40 28.98 -13.36 12.19
CA ALA A 40 27.69 -12.79 12.63
C ALA A 40 27.44 -11.43 11.98
N GLY A 41 28.47 -10.59 11.87
CA GLY A 41 28.42 -9.33 11.13
C GLY A 41 28.07 -9.53 9.65
N LEU A 42 28.71 -10.49 8.97
CA LEU A 42 28.40 -10.82 7.57
C LEU A 42 26.95 -11.28 7.37
N LEU A 43 26.43 -12.10 8.28
CA LEU A 43 25.03 -12.53 8.24
C LEU A 43 24.04 -11.38 8.51
N SER A 44 24.40 -10.45 9.39
CA SER A 44 23.59 -9.26 9.67
C SER A 44 23.50 -8.28 8.49
N LEU A 45 24.48 -8.29 7.58
CA LEU A 45 24.41 -7.49 6.35
C LEU A 45 23.25 -7.92 5.45
N ALA A 46 22.90 -9.21 5.44
CA ALA A 46 21.76 -9.71 4.68
C ALA A 46 20.40 -9.20 5.19
N THR A 47 20.34 -8.74 6.45
CA THR A 47 19.11 -8.18 7.04
C THR A 47 19.00 -6.66 6.90
N LEU A 48 20.04 -5.99 6.36
CA LEU A 48 20.02 -4.53 6.12
C LEU A 48 18.86 -4.07 5.22
N PRO A 49 18.51 -4.76 4.11
CA PRO A 49 17.37 -4.33 3.30
C PRO A 49 16.06 -4.36 4.06
N ALA A 50 15.87 -5.34 4.96
CA ALA A 50 14.68 -5.45 5.79
C ALA A 50 14.64 -4.36 6.88
N LEU A 51 15.80 -4.00 7.45
CA LEU A 51 15.91 -2.88 8.37
C LEU A 51 15.61 -1.55 7.66
N TRP A 52 16.10 -1.39 6.43
CA TRP A 52 15.85 -0.22 5.61
C TRP A 52 14.38 -0.07 5.25
N ASP A 53 13.71 -1.17 4.88
CA ASP A 53 12.26 -1.20 4.62
C ASP A 53 11.45 -0.81 5.87
N LEU A 54 11.89 -1.25 7.05
CA LEU A 54 11.28 -0.88 8.33
C LEU A 54 11.47 0.62 8.67
N VAL A 55 12.66 1.17 8.37
CA VAL A 55 12.99 2.59 8.61
C VAL A 55 12.26 3.52 7.65
N GLN A 56 12.13 3.14 6.37
CA GLN A 56 11.41 3.96 5.39
C GLN A 56 9.93 4.14 5.71
N ASN A 57 9.35 3.25 6.54
CA ASN A 57 8.00 3.39 7.12
C ASN A 57 6.98 3.89 6.09
N THR A 58 7.01 3.25 4.93
CA THR A 58 6.30 3.61 3.72
C THR A 58 4.80 3.38 3.94
N GLY A 59 4.10 4.38 4.47
CA GLY A 59 2.66 4.31 4.69
C GLY A 59 1.91 4.39 3.37
N ALA A 60 0.79 3.67 3.25
CA ALA A 60 -0.13 3.82 2.14
C ALA A 60 -1.53 4.16 2.67
N GLY A 61 -2.20 5.12 2.07
CA GLY A 61 -3.52 5.52 2.50
C GLY A 61 -4.25 6.34 1.46
N MET A 62 -5.56 6.41 1.65
CA MET A 62 -6.48 7.17 0.83
C MET A 62 -7.38 7.97 1.76
N HIS A 63 -7.45 9.26 1.52
CA HIS A 63 -8.36 10.16 2.17
C HIS A 63 -9.39 10.65 1.15
N VAL A 64 -10.66 10.40 1.45
CA VAL A 64 -11.77 10.88 0.65
C VAL A 64 -12.47 11.95 1.47
N ASP A 65 -12.31 13.19 1.02
CA ASP A 65 -13.04 14.33 1.55
C ASP A 65 -14.22 14.70 0.63
N GLN A 66 -14.98 15.73 0.97
CA GLN A 66 -16.13 16.20 0.20
C GLN A 66 -15.72 16.85 -1.13
N ASP A 67 -14.54 17.49 -1.17
CA ASP A 67 -14.08 18.26 -2.34
C ASP A 67 -12.91 17.60 -3.08
N ALA A 68 -12.12 16.76 -2.41
CA ALA A 68 -10.94 16.13 -2.98
C ALA A 68 -10.71 14.69 -2.49
N ILE A 69 -10.09 13.89 -3.36
CA ILE A 69 -9.54 12.57 -3.07
C ILE A 69 -8.02 12.70 -3.09
N SER A 70 -7.40 12.43 -1.95
CA SER A 70 -5.95 12.34 -1.84
C SER A 70 -5.53 10.91 -1.52
N TRP A 71 -4.41 10.49 -2.08
CA TRP A 71 -3.81 9.19 -1.81
C TRP A 71 -2.30 9.32 -1.67
N PHE A 72 -1.73 8.46 -0.84
CA PHE A 72 -0.29 8.35 -0.66
C PHE A 72 0.12 6.89 -0.61
N THR A 73 1.30 6.60 -1.15
CA THR A 73 2.02 5.32 -1.08
C THR A 73 3.49 5.69 -0.99
N GLY A 74 4.05 5.66 0.22
CA GLY A 74 5.43 6.05 0.45
C GLY A 74 5.74 7.47 0.01
N ASN A 75 6.63 7.59 -0.98
CA ASN A 75 7.02 8.88 -1.56
C ASN A 75 6.10 9.33 -2.72
N ARG A 76 5.10 8.53 -3.09
CA ARG A 76 4.12 8.90 -4.13
C ARG A 76 2.87 9.44 -3.46
N GLN A 77 2.59 10.71 -3.70
CA GLN A 77 1.35 11.37 -3.30
C GLN A 77 0.58 11.85 -4.53
N GLY A 78 -0.74 11.83 -4.45
CA GLY A 78 -1.60 12.40 -5.47
C GLY A 78 -2.86 12.95 -4.85
N GLU A 79 -3.34 14.06 -5.42
CA GLU A 79 -4.56 14.73 -5.00
C GLU A 79 -5.34 15.10 -6.26
N ILE A 80 -6.65 14.82 -6.24
CA ILE A 80 -7.59 15.13 -7.31
C ILE A 80 -8.86 15.70 -6.69
N ALA A 81 -9.36 16.81 -7.22
CA ALA A 81 -10.65 17.34 -6.82
C ALA A 81 -11.79 16.42 -7.33
N LEU A 82 -12.80 16.13 -6.50
CA LEU A 82 -13.93 15.27 -6.88
C LEU A 82 -14.64 15.78 -8.13
N ARG A 83 -14.73 17.11 -8.29
CA ARG A 83 -15.32 17.77 -9.45
C ARG A 83 -14.64 17.45 -10.79
N ASP A 84 -13.38 17.02 -10.76
CA ASP A 84 -12.63 16.68 -11.98
C ASP A 84 -12.80 15.20 -12.34
N ILE A 85 -13.41 14.40 -11.46
CA ILE A 85 -13.59 12.96 -11.63
C ILE A 85 -14.87 12.69 -12.40
N ASP A 86 -14.73 12.02 -13.54
CA ASP A 86 -15.87 11.56 -14.33
C ASP A 86 -16.41 10.23 -13.81
N HIS A 87 -15.52 9.22 -13.71
CA HIS A 87 -15.88 7.91 -13.20
C HIS A 87 -14.67 7.14 -12.66
N PHE A 88 -14.96 6.17 -11.79
CA PHE A 88 -13.98 5.18 -11.34
C PHE A 88 -14.11 3.92 -12.18
N ARG A 89 -12.98 3.41 -12.66
CA ARG A 89 -12.91 2.16 -13.43
C ARG A 89 -12.23 1.07 -12.63
N PHE A 90 -12.88 -0.07 -12.49
CA PHE A 90 -12.39 -1.27 -11.82
C PHE A 90 -12.10 -2.32 -12.88
N ASP A 91 -10.82 -2.63 -13.10
CA ASP A 91 -10.37 -3.66 -14.03
C ASP A 91 -9.95 -4.91 -13.22
N THR A 92 -10.75 -5.97 -13.32
CA THR A 92 -10.41 -7.28 -12.74
C THR A 92 -9.53 -8.04 -13.71
N ARG A 93 -8.30 -8.31 -13.29
CA ARG A 93 -7.32 -9.08 -14.06
C ARG A 93 -7.59 -10.58 -13.95
N TRP A 94 -6.92 -11.35 -14.81
CA TRP A 94 -6.98 -12.81 -14.84
C TRP A 94 -6.38 -13.48 -13.59
N ASP A 95 -5.51 -12.79 -12.85
CA ASP A 95 -5.02 -13.21 -11.52
C ASP A 95 -6.00 -12.89 -10.39
N PHE A 96 -7.25 -12.53 -10.73
CA PHE A 96 -8.30 -12.02 -9.83
C PHE A 96 -7.91 -10.74 -9.06
N SER A 97 -6.78 -10.11 -9.40
CA SER A 97 -6.40 -8.83 -8.84
C SER A 97 -7.27 -7.72 -9.43
N VAL A 98 -7.81 -6.86 -8.57
CA VAL A 98 -8.65 -5.73 -8.98
C VAL A 98 -7.81 -4.48 -8.99
N ARG A 99 -7.56 -3.94 -10.17
CA ARG A 99 -6.92 -2.63 -10.34
C ARG A 99 -7.98 -1.59 -10.52
N VAL A 100 -7.84 -0.47 -9.84
CA VAL A 100 -8.82 0.62 -9.97
C VAL A 100 -8.13 1.88 -10.51
N SER A 101 -8.81 2.61 -11.39
CA SER A 101 -8.30 3.83 -12.03
C SER A 101 -9.33 4.93 -11.90
N ILE A 102 -8.87 6.17 -11.71
CA ILE A 102 -9.70 7.36 -11.76
C ILE A 102 -9.65 7.89 -13.18
N VAL A 103 -10.80 8.08 -13.82
CA VAL A 103 -10.91 8.77 -15.11
C VAL A 103 -11.43 10.17 -14.85
N LEU A 104 -10.65 11.16 -15.28
CA LEU A 104 -11.00 12.56 -15.15
C LEU A 104 -11.90 12.99 -16.32
N HIS A 105 -12.68 14.06 -16.14
CA HIS A 105 -13.44 14.69 -17.23
C HIS A 105 -12.55 15.15 -18.40
N SER A 106 -11.25 15.40 -18.14
CA SER A 106 -10.25 15.68 -19.18
C SER A 106 -9.86 14.46 -20.02
N GLY A 107 -10.39 13.26 -19.73
CA GLY A 107 -10.02 11.99 -20.34
C GLY A 107 -8.71 11.40 -19.80
N LYS A 108 -7.99 12.12 -18.94
CA LYS A 108 -6.77 11.63 -18.29
C LYS A 108 -7.11 10.51 -17.31
N ARG A 109 -6.45 9.36 -17.48
CA ARG A 109 -6.56 8.20 -16.59
C ARG A 109 -5.45 8.23 -15.56
N ILE A 110 -5.81 8.22 -14.28
CA ILE A 110 -4.88 8.15 -13.16
C ILE A 110 -5.01 6.79 -12.49
N ARG A 111 -3.90 6.03 -12.50
CA ARG A 111 -3.84 4.74 -11.84
C ARG A 111 -3.48 4.94 -10.38
N LEU A 112 -4.38 4.52 -9.51
CA LEU A 112 -4.18 4.54 -8.06
C LEU A 112 -3.36 3.30 -7.65
N PRO A 113 -2.41 3.43 -6.71
CA PRO A 113 -1.62 2.31 -6.21
C PRO A 113 -2.47 1.27 -5.48
N ASP A 114 -2.20 -0.02 -5.69
CA ASP A 114 -2.97 -1.11 -5.09
C ASP A 114 -2.84 -1.15 -3.55
N GLU A 115 -1.72 -0.67 -3.00
CA GLU A 115 -1.43 -0.63 -1.55
C GLU A 115 -2.26 0.42 -0.79
N SER A 116 -2.65 1.50 -1.48
CA SER A 116 -3.37 2.64 -0.88
C SER A 116 -4.87 2.40 -0.72
N ARG A 117 -5.38 1.26 -1.21
CA ARG A 117 -6.81 1.03 -1.35
C ARG A 117 -7.43 0.22 -0.22
N PRO A 118 -8.61 0.62 0.28
CA PRO A 118 -9.47 -0.29 1.03
C PRO A 118 -9.94 -1.43 0.12
N ALA A 119 -10.53 -2.48 0.73
CA ALA A 119 -11.07 -3.60 -0.04
C ALA A 119 -12.02 -3.07 -1.13
N HIS A 120 -11.86 -3.55 -2.37
CA HIS A 120 -12.63 -3.11 -3.54
C HIS A 120 -14.14 -2.96 -3.30
N ARG A 121 -14.76 -3.82 -2.47
CA ARG A 121 -16.17 -3.75 -2.09
C ARG A 121 -16.51 -2.55 -1.21
N ASP A 122 -15.64 -2.22 -0.27
CA ASP A 122 -15.82 -1.07 0.64
C ASP A 122 -15.68 0.22 -0.16
N LEU A 123 -14.68 0.28 -1.06
CA LEU A 123 -14.47 1.43 -1.93
C LEU A 123 -15.65 1.66 -2.88
N GLU A 124 -16.18 0.61 -3.49
CA GLU A 124 -17.35 0.70 -4.35
C GLU A 124 -18.61 1.15 -3.59
N THR A 125 -18.80 0.65 -2.36
CA THR A 125 -19.93 1.07 -1.52
C THR A 125 -19.82 2.56 -1.18
N LEU A 126 -18.62 3.02 -0.81
CA LEU A 126 -18.35 4.44 -0.54
C LEU A 126 -18.57 5.31 -1.77
N LEU A 127 -18.09 4.90 -2.95
CA LEU A 127 -18.27 5.63 -4.20
C LEU A 127 -19.74 5.70 -4.63
N ASN A 128 -20.49 4.61 -4.47
CA ASN A 128 -21.93 4.60 -4.75
C ASN A 128 -22.70 5.48 -3.76
N GLN A 129 -22.35 5.48 -2.47
CA GLN A 129 -22.91 6.40 -1.48
C GLN A 129 -22.55 7.87 -1.78
N ALA A 130 -21.38 8.08 -2.39
CA ALA A 130 -20.93 9.38 -2.88
C ALA A 130 -21.63 9.81 -4.18
N GLY A 131 -22.44 8.95 -4.81
CA GLY A 131 -23.05 9.22 -6.11
C GLY A 131 -22.05 9.28 -7.26
N ILE A 132 -20.83 8.76 -7.07
CA ILE A 132 -19.78 8.73 -8.09
C ILE A 132 -19.98 7.50 -8.97
N ARG A 133 -19.91 7.68 -10.30
CA ARG A 133 -20.09 6.61 -11.27
C ARG A 133 -18.94 5.59 -11.18
N VAL A 134 -19.28 4.31 -11.04
CA VAL A 134 -18.34 3.19 -11.00
C VAL A 134 -18.58 2.26 -12.18
N GLU A 135 -17.53 2.00 -12.95
CA GLU A 135 -17.55 1.08 -14.10
C GLU A 135 -16.68 -0.15 -13.83
N ARG A 136 -17.32 -1.32 -13.83
CA ARG A 136 -16.66 -2.62 -13.63
C ARG A 136 -16.38 -3.29 -14.97
N HIS A 137 -15.10 -3.53 -15.21
CA HIS A 137 -14.60 -4.23 -16.38
C HIS A 137 -13.95 -5.53 -15.91
N HIS A 138 -14.61 -6.64 -16.19
CA HIS A 138 -14.11 -7.96 -15.82
C HIS A 138 -13.27 -8.54 -16.97
N PHE A 139 -12.10 -9.09 -16.64
CA PHE A 139 -11.25 -9.86 -17.55
C PHE A 139 -10.75 -9.08 -18.78
N THR A 140 -10.37 -7.81 -18.59
CA THR A 140 -9.80 -6.99 -19.67
C THR A 140 -8.34 -7.36 -19.96
N VAL A 141 -8.04 -7.57 -21.24
CA VAL A 141 -6.69 -7.80 -21.77
C VAL A 141 -6.16 -6.46 -22.31
N PHE A 142 -5.78 -5.58 -21.39
CA PHE A 142 -5.24 -4.22 -21.64
C PHE A 142 -6.15 -3.22 -22.36
#